data_AF-A0A530QN10-F1
#
_entry.id   AF-A0A530QN10-F1
#
_cell.length_a   1.000
_cell.length_b   1.000
_cell.length_c   1.000
_cell.angle_alpha   90.00
_cell.angle_beta   90.00
_cell.angle_gamma   90.00
#
_symmetry.space_group_name_H-M   'P 1'
#
loop_
_entity.id
_entity.type
_entity.pdbx_description
1 polymer ?
#
loop_
_entity_poly.entity_id
_entity_poly.type
_entity_poly.pdbx_seq_one_letter_code
_entity_poly.pdbx_strand_id
1 'polypeptide(L)'
;IISALTAFSIVYFRYPGRMLIFWLIFVTLMLPLEVRIVPTYAVVANVMSPYQAILDVTGLSWLIEKVSGVQVSLSLGLLNSYTGLIMPLIATATGTFLYRQFFLTVPDELTEAARMDGAGALRFFIDILLPLSRNNMAALGTIMFLWAWNQ
;
A
#
# COMPACT_ATOMS: atom_id res chain seq x y z
N ILE A 1 -5.31 7.04 -2.38
CA ILE A 1 -4.75 6.97 -3.76
C ILE A 1 -4.05 5.65 -4.02
N ILE A 2 -3.02 5.27 -3.23
CA ILE A 2 -2.30 3.99 -3.41
C ILE A 2 -3.25 2.80 -3.45
N SER A 3 -4.13 2.66 -2.46
CA SER A 3 -5.15 1.60 -2.42
C SER A 3 -6.07 1.56 -3.65
N ALA A 4 -6.45 2.74 -4.16
CA ALA A 4 -7.30 2.86 -5.34
C ALA A 4 -6.56 2.40 -6.61
N LEU A 5 -5.29 2.80 -6.77
CA LEU A 5 -4.44 2.35 -7.87
C LEU A 5 -4.19 0.84 -7.82
N THR A 6 -3.91 0.29 -6.63
CA THR A 6 -3.73 -1.15 -6.44
C THR A 6 -5.00 -1.92 -6.79
N ALA A 7 -6.16 -1.46 -6.32
CA ALA A 7 -7.44 -2.06 -6.67
C ALA A 7 -7.74 -1.95 -8.18
N PHE A 8 -7.46 -0.80 -8.79
CA PHE A 8 -7.62 -0.57 -10.22
C PHE A 8 -6.77 -1.54 -11.04
N SER A 9 -5.50 -1.71 -10.65
CA SER A 9 -4.58 -2.68 -11.26
C SER A 9 -5.12 -4.11 -11.15
N ILE A 10 -5.58 -4.54 -9.97
CA ILE A 10 -6.06 -5.92 -9.74
C ILE A 10 -7.34 -6.22 -10.53
N VAL A 11 -8.27 -5.26 -10.63
CA VAL A 11 -9.57 -5.46 -11.27
C VAL A 11 -9.46 -5.40 -12.80
N TYR A 12 -8.89 -4.32 -13.33
CA TYR A 12 -8.96 -4.02 -14.77
C TYR A 12 -7.81 -4.59 -15.59
N PHE A 13 -6.67 -4.96 -14.96
CA PHE A 13 -5.54 -5.56 -15.66
C PHE A 13 -5.46 -7.07 -15.44
N ARG A 14 -5.17 -7.80 -16.52
CA ARG A 14 -4.99 -9.25 -16.52
C ARG A 14 -3.51 -9.58 -16.62
N TYR A 15 -2.83 -9.67 -15.48
CA TYR A 15 -1.44 -10.12 -15.38
C TYR A 15 -1.31 -11.37 -14.49
N PRO A 16 -0.31 -12.24 -14.73
CA PRO A 16 -0.08 -13.42 -13.92
C PRO A 16 0.24 -13.02 -12.48
N GLY A 17 -0.47 -13.60 -11.50
CA GLY A 17 -0.25 -13.32 -10.08
C GLY A 17 -1.17 -12.26 -9.45
N ARG A 18 -2.07 -11.61 -10.19
CA ARG A 18 -3.01 -10.62 -9.61
C ARG A 18 -3.83 -11.15 -8.43
N MET A 19 -4.22 -12.43 -8.47
CA MET A 19 -4.94 -13.07 -7.37
C MET A 19 -4.04 -13.37 -6.19
N LEU A 20 -2.78 -13.75 -6.42
CA LEU A 20 -1.81 -13.95 -5.36
C LEU A 20 -1.53 -12.63 -4.62
N ILE A 21 -1.32 -11.54 -5.34
CA ILE A 21 -1.14 -10.20 -4.74
C ILE A 21 -2.37 -9.82 -3.91
N PHE A 22 -3.58 -10.02 -4.46
CA PHE A 22 -4.80 -9.75 -3.71
C PHE A 22 -4.89 -10.58 -2.42
N TRP A 23 -4.59 -11.89 -2.49
CA TRP A 23 -4.60 -12.76 -1.32
C TRP A 23 -3.54 -12.37 -0.28
N LEU A 24 -2.33 -11.98 -0.69
CA LEU A 24 -1.32 -11.46 0.24
C LEU A 24 -1.81 -10.21 0.96
N ILE A 25 -2.41 -9.27 0.23
CA ILE A 25 -3.01 -8.06 0.82
C ILE A 25 -4.13 -8.46 1.78
N PHE A 26 -4.99 -9.39 1.39
CA PHE A 26 -6.12 -9.82 2.21
C PHE A 26 -5.68 -10.54 3.50
N VAL A 27 -4.65 -11.38 3.44
CA VAL A 27 -4.08 -12.08 4.61
C VAL A 27 -3.57 -11.09 5.65
N THR A 28 -2.99 -9.96 5.23
CA THR A 28 -2.53 -8.93 6.18
C THR A 28 -3.68 -8.25 6.93
N LEU A 29 -4.91 -8.31 6.42
CA LEU A 29 -6.11 -7.84 7.14
C LEU A 29 -6.64 -8.85 8.15
N MET A 30 -6.39 -10.13 7.93
CA MET A 30 -6.79 -11.16 8.88
C MET A 30 -5.87 -11.19 10.10
N LEU A 31 -4.73 -10.50 10.04
CA LEU A 31 -3.77 -10.45 11.14
C LEU A 31 -4.29 -9.49 12.23
N PRO A 32 -4.54 -10.00 13.45
CA PRO A 32 -5.07 -9.20 14.56
C PRO A 32 -4.11 -8.05 14.92
N LEU A 33 -4.66 -6.93 15.41
CA LEU A 33 -3.90 -5.70 15.63
C LEU A 33 -2.75 -5.90 16.62
N GLU A 34 -2.95 -6.75 17.61
CA GLU A 34 -2.01 -7.10 18.67
C GLU A 34 -0.71 -7.69 18.09
N VAL A 35 -0.82 -8.51 17.04
CA VAL A 35 0.33 -9.15 16.37
C VAL A 35 1.00 -8.18 15.39
N ARG A 36 0.28 -7.15 14.91
CA ARG A 36 0.82 -6.11 14.00
C ARG A 36 1.67 -5.06 14.70
N ILE A 37 1.42 -4.78 15.97
CA ILE A 37 2.06 -3.67 16.69
C ILE A 37 3.57 -3.85 16.75
N VAL A 38 4.07 -5.05 17.05
CA VAL A 38 5.52 -5.30 17.21
C VAL A 38 6.29 -5.06 15.90
N PRO A 39 5.92 -5.68 14.75
CA PRO A 39 6.57 -5.39 13.47
C PRO A 39 6.48 -3.93 13.07
N THR A 40 5.32 -3.31 13.30
CA THR A 40 5.08 -1.91 12.93
C THR A 40 5.98 -0.97 13.74
N TYR A 41 6.10 -1.20 15.04
CA TYR A 41 6.99 -0.44 15.91
C TYR A 41 8.46 -0.63 15.50
N ALA A 42 8.89 -1.85 15.21
CA ALA A 42 10.25 -2.14 14.79
C ALA A 42 10.63 -1.39 13.51
N VAL A 43 9.73 -1.34 12.53
CA VAL A 43 9.94 -0.58 11.28
C VAL A 43 10.02 0.93 11.54
N VAL A 44 9.24 1.47 12.46
CA VAL A 44 9.29 2.90 12.81
C VAL A 44 10.55 3.23 13.65
N ALA A 45 10.99 2.29 14.49
CA ALA A 45 12.22 2.41 15.29
C ALA A 45 13.47 2.47 14.41
N ASN A 46 13.47 1.71 13.30
CA ASN A 46 14.52 1.82 12.30
C ASN A 46 13.98 1.50 10.89
N VAL A 47 13.61 2.56 10.17
CA VAL A 47 13.06 2.45 8.81
C VAL A 47 14.06 1.87 7.82
N MET A 48 15.35 2.06 8.10
CA MET A 48 16.42 1.61 7.24
C MET A 48 16.82 0.15 7.51
N SER A 49 16.19 -0.52 8.49
CA SER A 49 16.48 -1.91 8.85
C SER A 49 16.41 -2.91 7.68
N PRO A 50 15.46 -2.83 6.72
CA PRO A 50 15.45 -3.76 5.58
C PRO A 50 16.65 -3.54 4.65
N TYR A 51 17.09 -2.30 4.49
CA TYR A 51 18.25 -1.97 3.67
C TYR A 51 19.56 -2.40 4.34
N GLN A 52 19.66 -2.25 5.66
CA GLN A 52 20.79 -2.81 6.43
C GLN A 52 20.86 -4.32 6.27
N ALA A 53 19.73 -5.02 6.43
CA ALA A 53 19.68 -6.47 6.28
C ALA A 53 20.15 -6.91 4.88
N ILE A 54 19.80 -6.15 3.82
CA ILE A 54 20.29 -6.42 2.47
C ILE A 54 21.80 -6.20 2.38
N LEU A 55 22.33 -5.09 2.91
CA LEU A 55 23.78 -4.81 2.89
C LEU A 55 24.59 -5.87 3.65
N ASP A 56 24.06 -6.35 4.76
CA ASP A 56 24.69 -7.38 5.60
C ASP A 56 24.67 -8.75 4.91
N VAL A 57 23.51 -9.16 4.38
CA VAL A 57 23.34 -10.45 3.67
C VAL A 57 24.14 -10.49 2.37
N THR A 58 24.24 -9.36 1.66
CA THR A 58 25.04 -9.26 0.43
C THR A 58 26.54 -9.16 0.70
N GLY A 59 26.96 -9.05 1.96
CA GLY A 59 28.36 -8.87 2.34
C GLY A 59 28.94 -7.50 1.97
N LEU A 60 28.10 -6.56 1.52
CA LEU A 60 28.51 -5.20 1.19
C LEU A 60 29.00 -4.47 2.43
N SER A 61 28.38 -4.70 3.59
CA SER A 61 28.80 -4.11 4.87
C SER A 61 30.27 -4.47 5.17
N TRP A 62 30.65 -5.74 5.00
CA TRP A 62 32.03 -6.19 5.16
C TRP A 62 32.99 -5.59 4.13
N LEU A 63 32.56 -5.51 2.85
CA LEU A 63 33.38 -4.91 1.79
C LEU A 63 33.66 -3.42 2.08
N ILE A 64 32.63 -2.67 2.47
CA ILE A 64 32.75 -1.24 2.77
C ILE A 64 33.63 -1.04 4.01
N GLU A 65 33.46 -1.86 5.05
CA GLU A 65 34.30 -1.81 6.25
C GLU A 65 35.77 -2.10 5.90
N LYS A 66 36.05 -3.09 5.05
CA LYS A 66 37.41 -3.45 4.63
C LYS A 66 38.08 -2.42 3.72
N VAL A 67 37.32 -1.74 2.87
CA VAL A 67 37.85 -0.76 1.90
C VAL A 67 37.96 0.64 2.51
N SER A 68 36.97 1.06 3.31
CA SER A 68 36.89 2.42 3.86
C SER A 68 37.30 2.51 5.32
N GLY A 69 37.36 1.40 6.06
CA GLY A 69 37.57 1.39 7.51
C GLY A 69 36.38 1.91 8.33
N VAL A 70 35.25 2.23 7.68
CA VAL A 70 34.06 2.79 8.34
C VAL A 70 32.96 1.74 8.43
N GLN A 71 32.42 1.55 9.64
CA GLN A 71 31.22 0.73 9.86
C GLN A 71 29.97 1.48 9.38
N VAL A 72 29.27 0.90 8.40
CA VAL A 72 28.04 1.47 7.85
C VAL A 72 26.85 1.07 8.70
N SER A 73 26.36 2.00 9.52
CA SER A 73 25.09 1.85 10.23
C SER A 73 24.02 2.77 9.62
N LEU A 74 23.11 2.23 8.83
CA LEU A 74 21.91 2.95 8.38
C LEU A 74 20.81 2.84 9.45
N SER A 75 20.84 3.71 10.45
CA SER A 75 19.76 3.80 11.44
C SER A 75 18.97 5.08 11.22
N LEU A 76 17.70 4.96 10.84
CA LEU A 76 16.77 6.10 10.79
C LEU A 76 15.56 5.80 11.65
N GLY A 77 15.57 6.37 12.87
CA GLY A 77 14.46 6.29 13.79
C GLY A 77 13.42 7.37 13.52
N LEU A 78 12.16 6.96 13.39
CA LEU A 78 11.00 7.86 13.27
C LEU A 78 10.14 7.88 14.54
N LEU A 79 10.60 7.26 15.63
CA LEU A 79 9.91 7.29 16.92
C LEU A 79 9.71 8.73 17.38
N ASN A 80 8.58 9.01 18.04
CA ASN A 80 8.18 10.34 18.51
C ASN A 80 8.01 11.41 17.40
N SER A 81 7.70 11.00 16.17
CA SER A 81 7.41 11.92 15.07
C SER A 81 6.06 11.63 14.42
N TYR A 82 5.40 12.68 13.89
CA TYR A 82 4.18 12.51 13.10
C TYR A 82 4.40 11.58 11.90
N THR A 83 5.58 11.65 11.27
CA THR A 83 5.95 10.75 10.17
C THR A 83 5.99 9.30 10.62
N GLY A 84 6.53 9.01 11.80
CA GLY A 84 6.56 7.64 12.36
C GLY A 84 5.19 7.10 12.72
N LEU A 85 4.25 7.96 13.09
CA LEU A 85 2.85 7.58 13.31
C LEU A 85 2.11 7.34 12.00
N ILE A 86 2.29 8.21 11.01
CA ILE A 86 1.54 8.17 9.75
C ILE A 86 2.04 7.07 8.81
N MET A 87 3.35 6.90 8.67
CA MET A 87 3.95 6.08 7.60
C MET A 87 3.41 4.64 7.54
N PRO A 88 3.26 3.90 8.67
CA PRO A 88 2.72 2.55 8.62
C PRO A 88 1.22 2.48 8.27
N LEU A 89 0.49 3.58 8.45
CA LEU A 89 -0.95 3.67 8.21
C LEU A 89 -1.29 4.04 6.75
N ILE A 90 -0.31 4.43 5.93
CA ILE A 90 -0.54 4.85 4.54
C ILE A 90 -0.95 3.64 3.66
N ALA A 91 -0.34 2.48 3.89
CA ALA A 91 -0.58 1.26 3.12
C ALA A 91 -1.71 0.44 3.75
N THR A 92 -2.95 0.87 3.55
CA THR A 92 -4.11 0.20 4.15
C THR A 92 -4.67 -0.87 3.22
N ALA A 93 -4.51 -2.13 3.63
CA ALA A 93 -5.10 -3.27 2.93
C ALA A 93 -6.65 -3.17 2.88
N THR A 94 -7.29 -2.61 3.92
CA THR A 94 -8.76 -2.43 3.99
C THR A 94 -9.22 -1.48 2.90
N GLY A 95 -8.49 -0.38 2.70
CA GLY A 95 -8.76 0.56 1.62
C GLY A 95 -8.71 -0.16 0.27
N THR A 96 -7.68 -0.97 0.03
CA THR A 96 -7.52 -1.70 -1.24
C THR A 96 -8.67 -2.68 -1.47
N PHE A 97 -9.07 -3.41 -0.43
CA PHE A 97 -10.22 -4.31 -0.49
C PHE A 97 -11.51 -3.56 -0.81
N LEU A 98 -11.79 -2.45 -0.12
CA LEU A 98 -13.00 -1.65 -0.31
C LEU A 98 -13.08 -1.02 -1.71
N TYR A 99 -11.98 -0.43 -2.20
CA TYR A 99 -11.91 0.07 -3.58
C TYR A 99 -12.16 -1.06 -4.58
N ARG A 100 -11.57 -2.24 -4.36
CA ARG A 100 -11.80 -3.41 -5.22
C ARG A 100 -13.26 -3.82 -5.23
N GLN A 101 -13.92 -3.90 -4.06
CA GLN A 101 -15.34 -4.25 -4.00
C GLN A 101 -16.18 -3.26 -4.79
N PHE A 102 -15.93 -1.95 -4.64
CA PHE A 102 -16.63 -0.95 -5.43
C PHE A 102 -16.35 -1.08 -6.93
N PHE A 103 -15.09 -1.22 -7.34
CA PHE A 103 -14.74 -1.34 -8.76
C PHE A 103 -15.34 -2.56 -9.45
N LEU A 104 -15.56 -3.66 -8.72
CA LEU A 104 -16.27 -4.83 -9.25
C LEU A 104 -17.77 -4.60 -9.46
N THR A 105 -18.35 -3.54 -8.88
CA THR A 105 -19.75 -3.16 -9.13
C THR A 105 -19.92 -2.23 -10.33
N VAL A 106 -18.82 -1.68 -10.86
CA VAL A 106 -18.84 -0.81 -12.03
C VAL A 106 -19.06 -1.68 -13.28
N PRO A 107 -20.06 -1.40 -14.12
CA PRO A 107 -20.32 -2.19 -15.34
C PRO A 107 -19.14 -2.19 -16.30
N ASP A 108 -18.83 -3.35 -16.88
CA ASP A 108 -17.73 -3.51 -17.86
C ASP A 108 -17.96 -2.65 -19.12
N GLU A 109 -19.22 -2.37 -19.47
CA GLU A 109 -19.65 -1.52 -20.58
C GLU A 109 -19.00 -0.13 -20.56
N LEU A 110 -18.80 0.45 -19.38
CA LEU A 110 -18.12 1.76 -19.24
C LEU A 110 -16.66 1.69 -19.65
N THR A 111 -16.01 0.56 -19.38
CA THR A 111 -14.61 0.32 -19.76
C THR A 111 -14.48 0.12 -21.26
N GLU A 112 -15.44 -0.60 -21.86
CA GLU A 112 -15.50 -0.80 -23.30
C GLU A 112 -15.78 0.51 -24.03
N ALA A 113 -16.78 1.29 -23.59
CA ALA A 113 -17.09 2.61 -24.13
C ALA A 113 -15.89 3.55 -24.04
N ALA A 114 -15.23 3.63 -22.88
CA ALA A 114 -14.02 4.45 -22.72
C ALA A 114 -12.89 4.02 -23.68
N ARG A 115 -12.75 2.70 -23.93
CA ARG A 115 -11.77 2.19 -24.91
C ARG A 115 -12.16 2.54 -26.35
N MET A 116 -13.45 2.51 -26.68
CA MET A 116 -13.96 2.95 -27.99
C MET A 116 -13.72 4.45 -28.21
N ASP A 117 -13.82 5.26 -27.15
CA ASP A 117 -13.49 6.69 -27.16
C ASP A 117 -11.98 6.97 -27.16
N GLY A 118 -11.14 5.93 -27.26
CA GLY A 118 -9.68 6.05 -27.26
C GLY A 118 -9.08 6.46 -25.92
N ALA A 119 -9.83 6.39 -24.82
CA ALA A 119 -9.32 6.71 -23.49
C ALA A 119 -8.34 5.63 -23.01
N GLY A 120 -7.11 6.05 -22.67
CA GLY A 120 -6.13 5.19 -22.01
C GLY A 120 -6.54 4.84 -20.58
N ALA A 121 -5.90 3.81 -20.00
CA ALA A 121 -6.25 3.32 -18.66
C ALA A 121 -6.16 4.38 -17.55
N LEU A 122 -5.14 5.24 -17.59
CA LEU A 122 -4.99 6.33 -16.61
C LEU A 122 -6.13 7.36 -16.74
N ARG A 123 -6.57 7.63 -17.98
CA ARG A 123 -7.67 8.55 -18.25
C ARG A 123 -9.00 7.96 -17.75
N PHE A 124 -9.27 6.69 -18.04
CA PHE A 124 -10.43 5.98 -17.49
C PHE A 124 -10.44 5.99 -15.95
N PHE A 125 -9.28 5.77 -15.32
CA PHE A 125 -9.16 5.83 -13.86
C PHE A 125 -9.50 7.22 -13.30
N ILE A 126 -8.94 8.29 -13.87
CA ILE A 126 -9.10 9.66 -13.35
C ILE A 126 -10.46 10.26 -13.71
N ASP A 127 -10.88 10.13 -14.97
CA ASP A 127 -12.03 10.86 -15.51
C ASP A 127 -13.36 10.14 -15.22
N ILE A 128 -13.34 8.81 -15.04
CA ILE A 128 -14.56 7.99 -14.87
C ILE A 128 -14.56 7.33 -13.49
N LEU A 129 -13.56 6.47 -13.24
CA LEU A 129 -13.59 5.57 -12.09
C LEU A 129 -13.50 6.30 -10.74
N LEU A 130 -12.58 7.27 -10.62
CA LEU A 130 -12.38 8.05 -9.39
C LEU A 130 -13.63 8.90 -9.03
N PRO A 131 -14.23 9.69 -9.94
CA PRO A 131 -15.46 10.43 -9.69
C PRO A 131 -16.63 9.53 -9.28
N LEU A 132 -16.83 8.39 -9.97
CA LEU A 132 -17.84 7.39 -9.61
C LEU A 132 -17.64 6.85 -8.20
N SER A 133 -16.38 6.62 -7.80
CA SER A 133 -16.06 6.11 -6.46
C SER A 133 -16.23 7.14 -5.35
N ARG A 134 -16.28 8.44 -5.64
CA ARG A 134 -16.20 9.51 -4.63
C ARG A 134 -17.27 9.39 -3.55
N ASN A 135 -18.52 9.13 -3.92
CA ASN A 135 -19.62 9.06 -2.94
C ASN A 135 -19.48 7.85 -2.02
N ASN A 136 -19.20 6.68 -2.58
CA ASN A 136 -19.03 5.46 -1.78
C ASN A 136 -17.78 5.53 -0.89
N MET A 137 -16.68 6.08 -1.42
CA MET A 137 -15.44 6.25 -0.67
C MET A 137 -15.54 7.31 0.42
N ALA A 138 -16.35 8.35 0.26
CA ALA A 138 -16.61 9.32 1.31
C ALA A 138 -17.31 8.64 2.52
N ALA A 139 -18.33 7.82 2.27
CA ALA A 139 -19.02 7.09 3.32
C ALA A 139 -18.08 6.11 4.06
N LEU A 140 -17.31 5.32 3.31
CA LEU A 140 -16.33 4.40 3.89
C LEU A 140 -15.21 5.14 4.62
N GLY A 141 -14.77 6.29 4.09
CA GLY A 141 -13.78 7.17 4.71
C GLY A 141 -14.24 7.65 6.08
N THR A 142 -15.50 8.05 6.23
CA THR A 142 -16.08 8.42 7.53
C THR A 142 -16.06 7.26 8.52
N ILE A 143 -16.45 6.06 8.09
CA ILE A 143 -16.45 4.87 8.96
C ILE A 143 -15.02 4.52 9.39
N MET A 144 -14.08 4.51 8.45
CA MET A 144 -12.67 4.22 8.74
C MET A 144 -12.04 5.28 9.65
N PHE A 145 -12.42 6.55 9.48
CA PHE A 145 -11.98 7.64 10.35
C PHE A 145 -12.48 7.44 11.79
N LEU A 146 -13.78 7.13 11.98
CA LEU A 146 -14.33 6.84 13.30
C LEU A 146 -13.62 5.66 13.96
N TRP A 147 -13.31 4.62 13.18
CA TRP A 147 -12.58 3.46 13.67
C TRP A 147 -11.16 3.83 14.11
N ALA A 148 -10.44 4.60 13.30
CA ALA A 148 -9.08 5.06 13.62
C ALA A 148 -9.05 6.06 14.79
N TRP A 149 -10.11 6.86 14.97
CA TRP A 149 -10.22 7.81 16.08
C TRP A 149 -10.51 7.13 17.41
N ASN A 150 -11.27 6.04 17.40
CA ASN A 150 -11.61 5.26 18.60
C ASN A 150 -10.48 4.34 19.07
N GLN A 151 -9.38 4.26 18.32
CA GLN A 151 -8.24 3.40 18.59
C GLN A 151 -7.16 4.17 19.37
#